data_AF-A0A8T6SH33-F1
#
_entry.id   AF-A0A8T6SH33-F1
#
_cell.length_a   1.000
_cell.length_b   1.000
_cell.length_c   1.000
_cell.angle_alpha   90.00
_cell.angle_beta   90.00
_cell.angle_gamma   90.00
#
_symmetry.space_group_name_H-M   'P 1'
#
loop_
_entity.id
_entity.type
_entity.pdbx_description
1 polymer ?
#
loop_
_entity_poly.entity_id
_entity_poly.type
_entity_poly.pdbx_seq_one_letter_code
_entity_poly.pdbx_strand_id
1 'polypeptide(L)'
;MPEAIFLMRWSPKRGPVVQGSYPPGAELGKEFLIDVLGSIIQEEEERLEGFYPVTLEGRDVISYYSGEELNQVFGIILGRGESEREYRGGLVQATARILKRGGSISTTDEWGNLWNWVKTYPKMSREYRITDAFRDPSMDTILSISAENGLLTMDELVDRAGLRTDLSRDVITTYVHILEALGLLETHWDEAALEERVYMVRDLLYYRKKPEQYKEIAEFIPGYEERFNSFIEKYKRDMRWKDDKEVLPGLLTRPGIYDVLERFEREGVISRSEVTEDFASKARQLVEWQLAGETDDYFYYLAAPSLELIFPKYTISRVLARARDEEITKNEVIEYLNTLKESYL
;
A
#
# COMPACT_ATOMS: atom_id res chain seq x y z
N MET A 1 -21.73 -1.19 5.44
CA MET A 1 -20.84 -1.95 4.54
C MET A 1 -21.05 -1.46 3.12
N PRO A 2 -20.04 -1.53 2.23
CA PRO A 2 -20.19 -1.04 0.86
C PRO A 2 -21.26 -1.87 0.16
N GLU A 3 -21.96 -1.23 -0.78
CA GLU A 3 -23.08 -1.82 -1.51
C GLU A 3 -22.62 -2.55 -2.77
N ALA A 4 -21.68 -1.95 -3.52
CA ALA A 4 -21.15 -2.52 -4.74
C ALA A 4 -19.76 -1.96 -5.11
N ILE A 5 -19.04 -2.69 -5.96
CA ILE A 5 -17.92 -2.18 -6.77
C ILE A 5 -18.27 -2.23 -8.24
N PHE A 6 -17.68 -1.35 -9.04
CA PHE A 6 -17.82 -1.34 -10.48
C PHE A 6 -16.54 -0.93 -11.19
N LEU A 7 -16.42 -1.36 -12.43
CA LEU A 7 -15.37 -0.96 -13.35
C LEU A 7 -16.01 -0.51 -14.66
N MET A 8 -15.63 0.66 -15.11
CA MET A 8 -16.05 1.22 -16.40
C MET A 8 -14.84 1.76 -17.14
N ARG A 9 -14.95 1.78 -18.47
CA ARG A 9 -13.96 2.38 -19.36
C ARG A 9 -14.64 3.31 -20.34
N TRP A 10 -14.08 4.49 -20.54
CA TRP A 10 -14.54 5.34 -21.62
C TRP A 10 -13.95 4.89 -22.96
N SER A 11 -14.82 4.70 -23.95
CA SER A 11 -14.42 4.44 -25.33
C SER A 11 -14.76 5.65 -26.19
N PRO A 12 -13.81 6.24 -26.94
CA PRO A 12 -14.10 7.36 -27.84
C PRO A 12 -15.20 7.05 -28.86
N LYS A 13 -15.38 5.77 -29.23
CA LYS A 13 -16.37 5.33 -30.22
C LYS A 13 -17.72 4.95 -29.62
N ARG A 14 -17.75 4.48 -28.37
CA ARG A 14 -18.95 3.89 -27.75
C ARG A 14 -19.44 4.66 -26.52
N GLY A 15 -18.71 5.68 -26.09
CA GLY A 15 -18.91 6.33 -24.81
C GLY A 15 -18.53 5.40 -23.65
N PRO A 16 -19.20 5.50 -22.50
CA PRO A 16 -18.88 4.70 -21.33
C PRO A 16 -19.32 3.25 -21.53
N VAL A 17 -18.37 2.34 -21.32
CA VAL A 17 -18.54 0.90 -21.41
C VAL A 17 -18.35 0.32 -20.01
N VAL A 18 -19.44 -0.22 -19.46
CA VAL A 18 -19.40 -0.95 -18.18
C VAL A 18 -18.68 -2.27 -18.41
N GLN A 19 -17.59 -2.51 -17.69
CA GLN A 19 -16.86 -3.77 -17.75
C GLN A 19 -17.42 -4.80 -16.76
N GLY A 20 -17.97 -4.33 -15.64
CA GLY A 20 -18.69 -5.19 -14.70
C GLY A 20 -18.96 -4.49 -13.37
N SER A 21 -19.75 -5.16 -12.53
CA SER A 21 -20.02 -4.78 -11.15
C SER A 21 -20.11 -6.02 -10.27
N TYR A 22 -19.90 -5.84 -8.96
CA TYR A 22 -20.05 -6.88 -7.96
C TYR A 22 -20.69 -6.31 -6.69
N PRO A 23 -21.59 -7.02 -6.00
CA PRO A 23 -22.08 -8.38 -6.30
C PRO A 23 -22.94 -8.47 -7.58
N PRO A 24 -23.16 -9.68 -8.17
CA PRO A 24 -23.85 -9.84 -9.46
C PRO A 24 -25.32 -9.35 -9.50
N GLY A 25 -25.89 -8.98 -8.36
CA GLY A 25 -27.23 -8.38 -8.25
C GLY A 25 -27.22 -6.87 -7.97
N ALA A 26 -26.06 -6.22 -7.99
CA ALA A 26 -25.98 -4.77 -7.90
C ALA A 26 -26.49 -4.17 -9.22
N GLU A 27 -27.76 -3.77 -9.26
CA GLU A 27 -28.37 -3.06 -10.38
C GLU A 27 -27.76 -1.65 -10.49
N LEU A 28 -26.62 -1.55 -11.17
CA LEU A 28 -26.02 -0.28 -11.54
C LEU A 28 -26.50 0.08 -12.94
N GLY A 29 -27.49 0.95 -13.01
CA GLY A 29 -27.99 1.48 -14.26
C GLY A 29 -26.87 2.14 -15.06
N LYS A 30 -26.90 1.99 -16.39
CA LYS A 30 -25.93 2.65 -17.28
C LYS A 30 -25.95 4.17 -17.09
N GLU A 31 -27.12 4.76 -16.86
CA GLU A 31 -27.33 6.19 -16.62
C GLU A 31 -26.60 6.64 -15.34
N PHE A 32 -26.79 5.93 -14.22
CA PHE A 32 -26.06 6.20 -12.98
C PHE A 32 -24.54 6.22 -13.18
N LEU A 33 -23.99 5.24 -13.91
CA LEU A 33 -22.54 5.19 -14.18
C LEU A 33 -22.06 6.28 -15.14
N ILE A 34 -22.92 6.73 -16.06
CA ILE A 34 -22.66 7.90 -16.90
C ILE A 34 -22.58 9.15 -16.01
N ASP A 35 -23.48 9.30 -15.05
CA ASP A 35 -23.53 10.46 -14.16
C ASP A 35 -22.32 10.52 -13.22
N VAL A 36 -21.82 9.35 -12.76
CA VAL A 36 -20.54 9.26 -12.03
C VAL A 36 -19.41 9.86 -12.87
N LEU A 37 -19.25 9.39 -14.11
CA LEU A 37 -18.19 9.89 -14.99
C LEU A 37 -18.39 11.36 -15.35
N GLY A 38 -19.64 11.78 -15.59
CA GLY A 38 -19.97 13.17 -15.86
C GLY A 38 -19.58 14.09 -14.70
N SER A 39 -19.73 13.62 -13.46
CA SER A 39 -19.34 14.35 -12.26
C SER A 39 -17.83 14.52 -12.16
N ILE A 40 -17.05 13.46 -12.44
CA ILE A 40 -15.57 13.53 -12.50
C ILE A 40 -15.11 14.59 -13.52
N ILE A 41 -15.73 14.62 -14.70
CA ILE A 41 -15.39 15.58 -15.76
C ILE A 41 -15.83 17.01 -15.42
N GLN A 42 -16.83 17.19 -14.53
CA GLN A 42 -17.27 18.52 -14.11
C GLN A 42 -16.42 19.10 -12.98
N GLU A 43 -15.87 18.23 -12.13
CA GLU A 43 -15.07 18.63 -10.98
C GLU A 43 -13.71 19.20 -11.39
N GLU A 44 -13.10 18.63 -12.44
CA GLU A 44 -11.84 19.10 -12.99
C GLU A 44 -12.03 19.60 -14.44
N GLU A 45 -11.56 20.81 -14.75
CA GLU A 45 -11.58 21.33 -16.14
C GLU A 45 -10.72 20.46 -17.08
N GLU A 46 -9.75 19.73 -16.53
CA GLU A 46 -8.91 18.72 -17.20
C GLU A 46 -9.15 17.33 -16.60
N ARG A 47 -9.03 16.26 -17.40
CA ARG A 47 -9.23 14.89 -16.91
C ARG A 47 -8.01 14.38 -16.16
N LEU A 48 -7.80 14.88 -14.95
CA LEU A 48 -6.70 14.46 -14.09
C LEU A 48 -6.98 13.09 -13.49
N GLU A 49 -5.98 12.22 -13.45
CA GLU A 49 -6.03 11.02 -12.63
C GLU A 49 -6.25 11.38 -11.16
N GLY A 50 -7.05 10.60 -10.44
CA GLY A 50 -7.34 10.97 -9.06
C GLY A 50 -8.52 10.27 -8.43
N PHE A 51 -8.72 10.64 -7.17
CA PHE A 51 -9.80 10.17 -6.32
C PHE A 51 -10.95 11.18 -6.33
N TYR A 52 -12.16 10.71 -6.65
CA TYR A 52 -13.36 11.54 -6.81
C TYR A 52 -14.52 10.99 -5.97
N PRO A 53 -14.92 11.70 -4.91
CA PRO A 53 -16.14 11.42 -4.18
C PRO A 53 -17.34 12.14 -4.82
N VAL A 54 -18.43 11.41 -5.05
CA VAL A 54 -19.66 11.97 -5.61
C VAL A 54 -20.89 11.37 -4.92
N THR A 55 -21.85 12.21 -4.58
CA THR A 55 -23.16 11.75 -4.10
C THR A 55 -24.16 11.80 -5.25
N LEU A 56 -24.67 10.65 -5.68
CA LEU A 56 -25.64 10.53 -6.78
C LEU A 56 -26.85 9.73 -6.33
N GLU A 57 -28.05 10.25 -6.61
CA GLU A 57 -29.33 9.61 -6.25
C GLU A 57 -29.43 9.19 -4.77
N GLY A 58 -28.78 9.94 -3.88
CA GLY A 58 -28.73 9.64 -2.45
C GLY A 58 -27.82 8.47 -2.06
N ARG A 59 -26.93 8.04 -2.97
CA ARG A 59 -25.85 7.10 -2.72
C ARG A 59 -24.51 7.82 -2.78
N ASP A 60 -23.65 7.52 -1.82
CA ASP A 60 -22.28 8.02 -1.83
C ASP A 60 -21.41 7.07 -2.64
N VAL A 61 -20.76 7.61 -3.66
CA VAL A 61 -19.88 6.89 -4.58
C VAL A 61 -18.50 7.47 -4.43
N ILE A 62 -17.51 6.58 -4.33
CA ILE A 62 -16.11 6.97 -4.43
C ILE A 62 -15.53 6.30 -5.66
N SER A 63 -14.76 7.05 -6.42
CA SER A 63 -14.24 6.59 -7.69
C SER A 63 -12.80 7.02 -7.86
N TYR A 64 -12.05 6.22 -8.61
CA TYR A 64 -10.70 6.55 -9.01
C TYR A 64 -10.63 6.52 -10.52
N TYR A 65 -10.26 7.66 -11.12
CA TYR A 65 -10.02 7.78 -12.54
C TYR A 65 -8.54 7.52 -12.84
N SER A 66 -8.27 6.62 -13.78
CA SER A 66 -6.91 6.16 -14.08
C SER A 66 -6.04 7.16 -14.85
N GLY A 67 -6.64 8.19 -15.45
CA GLY A 67 -5.98 9.05 -16.43
C GLY A 67 -6.36 8.72 -17.87
N GLU A 68 -5.83 9.50 -18.82
CA GLU A 68 -6.25 9.45 -20.23
C GLU A 68 -5.80 8.19 -20.98
N GLU A 69 -4.70 7.55 -20.59
CA GLU A 69 -4.10 6.41 -21.30
C GLU A 69 -5.02 5.18 -21.23
N LEU A 70 -5.43 4.81 -20.03
CA LEU A 70 -6.33 3.67 -19.78
C LEU A 70 -7.80 4.11 -19.79
N ASN A 71 -8.08 5.36 -19.40
CA ASN A 71 -9.40 5.98 -19.40
C ASN A 71 -10.47 5.14 -18.67
N GLN A 72 -10.10 4.64 -17.50
CA GLN A 72 -10.92 3.76 -16.68
C GLN A 72 -11.33 4.44 -15.39
N VAL A 73 -12.52 4.10 -14.92
CA VAL A 73 -13.00 4.45 -13.59
C VAL A 73 -13.31 3.17 -12.85
N PHE A 74 -12.65 2.98 -11.72
CA PHE A 74 -13.03 1.97 -10.74
C PHE A 74 -13.71 2.70 -9.58
N GLY A 75 -14.84 2.17 -9.10
CA GLY A 75 -15.57 2.82 -8.02
C GLY A 75 -16.20 1.86 -7.03
N ILE A 76 -16.46 2.39 -5.83
CA ILE A 76 -17.15 1.73 -4.73
C ILE A 76 -18.39 2.57 -4.41
N ILE A 77 -19.53 1.91 -4.29
CA ILE A 77 -20.75 2.51 -3.73
C ILE A 77 -20.75 2.22 -2.24
N LEU A 78 -20.72 3.28 -1.45
CA LEU A 78 -20.69 3.20 -0.01
C LEU A 78 -22.10 2.93 0.53
N GLY A 79 -22.17 2.13 1.59
CA GLY A 79 -23.41 1.96 2.33
C GLY A 79 -23.59 3.10 3.34
N ARG A 80 -24.81 3.23 3.86
CA ARG A 80 -25.13 4.25 4.87
C ARG A 80 -24.19 4.18 6.08
N GLY A 81 -23.55 5.31 6.39
CA GLY A 81 -22.66 5.48 7.53
C GLY A 81 -21.22 5.02 7.31
N GLU A 82 -20.87 4.53 6.12
CA GLU A 82 -19.47 4.28 5.75
C GLU A 82 -18.75 5.60 5.44
N SER A 83 -17.45 5.65 5.72
CA SER A 83 -16.63 6.84 5.50
C SER A 83 -15.80 6.73 4.24
N GLU A 84 -15.89 7.72 3.35
CA GLU A 84 -15.03 7.89 2.18
C GLU A 84 -13.54 7.70 2.50
N ARG A 85 -13.09 8.32 3.60
CA ARG A 85 -11.68 8.31 4.03
C ARG A 85 -11.16 6.91 4.33
N GLU A 86 -12.02 6.03 4.82
CA GLU A 86 -11.63 4.66 5.18
C GLU A 86 -11.39 3.77 3.95
N TYR A 87 -12.08 4.08 2.84
CA TYR A 87 -11.99 3.33 1.60
C TYR A 87 -11.06 3.94 0.56
N ARG A 88 -10.69 5.23 0.66
CA ARG A 88 -9.82 5.92 -0.31
C ARG A 88 -8.57 5.10 -0.67
N GLY A 89 -7.75 4.75 0.31
CA GLY A 89 -6.53 3.96 0.04
C GLY A 89 -6.82 2.57 -0.54
N GLY A 90 -7.94 1.97 -0.15
CA GLY A 90 -8.39 0.68 -0.66
C GLY A 90 -8.77 0.77 -2.14
N LEU A 91 -9.52 1.81 -2.50
CA LEU A 91 -9.91 2.08 -3.87
C LEU A 91 -8.69 2.26 -4.78
N VAL A 92 -7.74 3.11 -4.41
CA VAL A 92 -6.55 3.38 -5.22
C VAL A 92 -5.72 2.11 -5.41
N GLN A 93 -5.49 1.34 -4.34
CA GLN A 93 -4.77 0.06 -4.43
C GLN A 93 -5.50 -1.00 -5.27
N ALA A 94 -6.83 -1.10 -5.13
CA ALA A 94 -7.65 -1.96 -5.97
C ALA A 94 -7.52 -1.57 -7.45
N THR A 95 -7.62 -0.28 -7.76
CA THR A 95 -7.43 0.23 -9.12
C THR A 95 -6.06 -0.13 -9.66
N ALA A 96 -4.99 0.11 -8.91
CA ALA A 96 -3.64 -0.20 -9.37
C ALA A 96 -3.45 -1.70 -9.71
N ARG A 97 -4.07 -2.60 -8.92
CA ARG A 97 -4.09 -4.05 -9.22
C ARG A 97 -4.82 -4.39 -10.51
N ILE A 98 -5.90 -3.66 -10.81
CA ILE A 98 -6.67 -3.81 -12.06
C ILE A 98 -5.86 -3.29 -13.24
N LEU A 99 -5.33 -2.07 -13.15
CA LEU A 99 -4.57 -1.42 -14.22
C LEU A 99 -3.32 -2.23 -14.59
N LYS A 100 -2.58 -2.72 -13.59
CA LYS A 100 -1.39 -3.57 -13.81
C LYS A 100 -1.69 -4.86 -14.58
N ARG A 101 -2.91 -5.39 -14.51
CA ARG A 101 -3.36 -6.58 -15.26
C ARG A 101 -3.96 -6.24 -16.63
N GLY A 102 -3.73 -5.03 -17.13
CA GLY A 102 -4.27 -4.55 -18.40
C GLY A 102 -5.71 -4.04 -18.31
N GLY A 103 -6.17 -3.65 -17.12
CA GLY A 103 -7.44 -2.92 -16.98
C GLY A 103 -8.70 -3.78 -17.14
N SER A 104 -8.64 -5.07 -16.82
CA SER A 104 -9.83 -5.93 -16.92
C SER A 104 -9.90 -6.95 -15.80
N ILE A 105 -11.13 -7.26 -15.39
CA ILE A 105 -11.44 -8.34 -14.45
C ILE A 105 -12.26 -9.36 -15.23
N SER A 106 -11.74 -10.58 -15.34
CA SER A 106 -12.22 -11.56 -16.32
C SER A 106 -13.15 -12.61 -15.74
N THR A 107 -13.07 -12.85 -14.43
CA THR A 107 -13.82 -13.92 -13.77
C THR A 107 -14.62 -13.43 -12.56
N THR A 108 -15.71 -14.12 -12.25
CA THR A 108 -16.52 -13.87 -11.05
C THR A 108 -15.71 -14.05 -9.76
N ASP A 109 -14.76 -14.99 -9.76
CA ASP A 109 -13.89 -15.25 -8.61
C ASP A 109 -12.93 -14.08 -8.35
N GLU A 110 -12.37 -13.48 -9.41
CA GLU A 110 -11.56 -12.27 -9.28
C GLU A 110 -12.36 -11.10 -8.71
N TRP A 111 -13.59 -10.90 -9.18
CA TRP A 111 -14.51 -9.91 -8.61
C TRP A 111 -14.82 -10.19 -7.14
N GLY A 112 -15.11 -11.44 -6.79
CA GLY A 112 -15.39 -11.85 -5.40
C GLY A 112 -14.19 -11.63 -4.47
N ASN A 113 -12.98 -11.95 -4.94
CA ASN A 113 -11.74 -11.72 -4.22
C ASN A 113 -11.48 -10.23 -4.01
N LEU A 114 -11.65 -9.42 -5.06
CA LEU A 114 -11.51 -7.97 -4.96
C LEU A 114 -12.54 -7.36 -4.00
N TRP A 115 -13.80 -7.80 -4.08
CA TRP A 115 -14.86 -7.37 -3.18
C TRP A 115 -14.57 -7.70 -1.72
N ASN A 116 -14.12 -8.93 -1.45
CA ASN A 116 -13.74 -9.34 -0.10
C ASN A 116 -12.57 -8.52 0.43
N TRP A 117 -11.58 -8.23 -0.41
CA TRP A 117 -10.46 -7.38 -0.04
C TRP A 117 -10.91 -5.94 0.25
N VAL A 118 -11.74 -5.32 -0.61
CA VAL A 118 -12.29 -3.96 -0.39
C VAL A 118 -13.06 -3.87 0.94
N LYS A 119 -13.88 -4.88 1.26
CA LYS A 119 -14.60 -4.94 2.56
C LYS A 119 -13.69 -5.07 3.77
N THR A 120 -12.51 -5.66 3.59
CA THR A 120 -11.57 -5.93 4.68
C THR A 120 -10.63 -4.75 4.89
N TYR A 121 -10.33 -3.98 3.85
CA TYR A 121 -9.37 -2.88 3.87
C TYR A 121 -9.58 -1.86 5.01
N PRO A 122 -10.80 -1.35 5.29
CA PRO A 122 -11.03 -0.41 6.39
C PRO A 122 -10.63 -0.96 7.76
N LYS A 123 -10.66 -2.30 7.93
CA LYS A 123 -10.35 -2.99 9.18
C LYS A 123 -8.86 -3.31 9.32
N MET A 124 -8.08 -3.16 8.25
CA MET A 124 -6.64 -3.40 8.27
C MET A 124 -5.94 -2.29 9.04
N SER A 125 -4.95 -2.68 9.86
CA SER A 125 -4.03 -1.72 10.49
C SER A 125 -3.21 -0.96 9.44
N ARG A 126 -2.62 0.17 9.83
CA ARG A 126 -1.79 0.97 8.94
C ARG A 126 -0.59 0.17 8.42
N GLU A 127 0.04 -0.58 9.31
CA GLU A 127 1.20 -1.43 9.02
C GLU A 127 0.84 -2.46 7.95
N TYR A 128 -0.33 -3.09 8.07
CA TYR A 128 -0.79 -4.06 7.10
C TYR A 128 -1.12 -3.42 5.75
N ARG A 129 -1.77 -2.24 5.73
CA ARG A 129 -2.04 -1.52 4.47
C ARG A 129 -0.77 -1.12 3.74
N ILE A 130 0.27 -0.71 4.47
CA ILE A 130 1.59 -0.42 3.88
C ILE A 130 2.20 -1.71 3.35
N THR A 131 2.25 -2.75 4.18
CA THR A 131 2.79 -4.06 3.80
C THR A 131 2.11 -4.62 2.54
N ASP A 132 0.78 -4.52 2.44
CA ASP A 132 -0.02 -4.96 1.29
C ASP A 132 0.27 -4.16 0.01
N ALA A 133 0.57 -2.86 0.13
CA ALA A 133 1.02 -2.04 -1.00
C ALA A 133 2.41 -2.48 -1.49
N PHE A 134 3.34 -2.73 -0.57
CA PHE A 134 4.71 -3.17 -0.87
C PHE A 134 4.84 -4.65 -1.23
N ARG A 135 3.72 -5.39 -1.30
CA ARG A 135 3.69 -6.70 -1.95
C ARG A 135 4.09 -6.61 -3.42
N ASP A 136 3.81 -5.48 -4.06
CA ASP A 136 4.20 -5.22 -5.43
C ASP A 136 5.65 -4.67 -5.49
N PRO A 137 6.60 -5.37 -6.13
CA PRO A 137 7.99 -4.90 -6.23
C PRO A 137 8.13 -3.55 -6.97
N SER A 138 7.17 -3.20 -7.82
CA SER A 138 7.15 -1.91 -8.51
C SER A 138 6.95 -0.75 -7.53
N MET A 139 6.24 -0.96 -6.42
CA MET A 139 6.06 0.03 -5.37
C MET A 139 7.40 0.34 -4.68
N ASP A 140 8.19 -0.70 -4.39
CA ASP A 140 9.53 -0.54 -3.83
C ASP A 140 10.49 0.16 -4.79
N THR A 141 10.38 -0.14 -6.09
CA THR A 141 11.14 0.55 -7.13
C THR A 141 10.86 2.06 -7.15
N ILE A 142 9.59 2.47 -7.12
CA ILE A 142 9.20 3.88 -7.11
C ILE A 142 9.65 4.58 -5.84
N LEU A 143 9.46 3.94 -4.67
CA LEU A 143 9.95 4.50 -3.41
C LEU A 143 11.48 4.64 -3.42
N SER A 144 12.20 3.67 -3.98
CA SER A 144 13.66 3.70 -4.06
C SER A 144 14.17 4.79 -5.00
N ILE A 145 13.52 5.02 -6.14
CA ILE A 145 13.82 6.17 -7.01
C ILE A 145 13.58 7.48 -6.24
N SER A 146 12.47 7.56 -5.50
CA SER A 146 12.15 8.73 -4.68
C SER A 146 13.20 8.94 -3.58
N ALA A 147 13.70 7.87 -2.95
CA ALA A 147 14.77 7.91 -1.96
C ALA A 147 16.13 8.28 -2.53
N GLU A 148 16.39 7.92 -3.78
CA GLU A 148 17.60 8.31 -4.48
C GLU A 148 17.65 9.82 -4.75
N ASN A 149 16.51 10.44 -5.04
CA ASN A 149 16.44 11.79 -5.60
C ASN A 149 15.88 12.84 -4.62
N GLY A 150 14.96 12.45 -3.73
CA GLY A 150 14.28 13.29 -2.75
C GLY A 150 13.19 14.20 -3.33
N LEU A 151 13.49 14.86 -4.44
CA LEU A 151 12.60 15.71 -5.23
C LEU A 151 12.79 15.40 -6.71
N LEU A 152 11.67 15.18 -7.41
CA LEU A 152 11.55 14.94 -8.84
C LEU A 152 10.25 15.57 -9.36
N THR A 153 10.15 15.82 -10.66
CA THR A 153 8.83 16.01 -11.29
C THR A 153 8.13 14.66 -11.47
N MET A 154 6.80 14.66 -11.62
CA MET A 154 6.02 13.46 -11.91
C MET A 154 6.53 12.79 -13.20
N ASP A 155 6.83 13.58 -14.23
CA ASP A 155 7.37 13.08 -15.50
C ASP A 155 8.72 12.39 -15.34
N GLU A 156 9.66 12.99 -14.59
CA GLU A 156 10.95 12.38 -14.30
C GLU A 156 10.82 11.06 -13.54
N LEU A 157 9.88 11.00 -12.58
CA LEU A 157 9.62 9.79 -11.81
C LEU A 157 9.01 8.70 -12.70
N VAL A 158 8.04 9.05 -13.55
CA VAL A 158 7.42 8.15 -14.54
C VAL A 158 8.46 7.59 -15.49
N ASP A 159 9.32 8.42 -16.06
CA ASP A 159 10.37 7.97 -16.99
C ASP A 159 11.33 6.98 -16.30
N ARG A 160 11.82 7.33 -15.11
CA ARG A 160 12.77 6.49 -14.37
C ARG A 160 12.13 5.18 -13.89
N ALA A 161 10.89 5.22 -13.43
CA ALA A 161 10.17 4.04 -12.98
C ALA A 161 9.77 3.14 -14.16
N GLY A 162 9.35 3.73 -15.29
CA GLY A 162 9.02 3.01 -16.51
C GLY A 162 10.20 2.17 -17.01
N LEU A 163 11.41 2.74 -17.01
CA LEU A 163 12.64 2.04 -17.38
C LEU A 163 13.00 0.85 -16.47
N ARG A 164 12.47 0.81 -15.24
CA ARG A 164 12.77 -0.26 -14.25
C ARG A 164 11.61 -1.25 -14.06
N THR A 165 10.39 -0.92 -14.49
CA THR A 165 9.18 -1.69 -14.13
C THR A 165 8.28 -2.08 -15.30
N ASP A 166 8.50 -1.52 -16.50
CA ASP A 166 7.64 -1.70 -17.69
C ASP A 166 6.17 -1.31 -17.45
N LEU A 167 5.91 -0.44 -16.47
CA LEU A 167 4.58 0.06 -16.15
C LEU A 167 4.22 1.28 -16.99
N SER A 168 2.93 1.46 -17.26
CA SER A 168 2.41 2.66 -17.90
C SER A 168 2.42 3.86 -16.95
N ARG A 169 2.26 5.07 -17.51
CA ARG A 169 2.19 6.32 -16.74
C ARG A 169 1.07 6.23 -15.70
N ASP A 170 -0.13 5.87 -16.14
CA ASP A 170 -1.32 5.75 -15.28
C ASP A 170 -1.08 4.85 -14.05
N VAL A 171 -0.37 3.73 -14.23
CA VAL A 171 -0.07 2.82 -13.11
C VAL A 171 0.95 3.45 -12.16
N ILE A 172 1.99 4.09 -12.70
CA ILE A 172 3.02 4.74 -11.89
C ILE A 172 2.43 5.91 -11.10
N THR A 173 1.65 6.79 -11.72
CA THR A 173 0.98 7.89 -11.01
C THR A 173 0.03 7.36 -9.93
N THR A 174 -0.72 6.30 -10.23
CA THR A 174 -1.57 5.63 -9.22
C THR A 174 -0.75 5.12 -8.03
N TYR A 175 0.46 4.58 -8.27
CA TYR A 175 1.37 4.19 -7.19
C TYR A 175 1.90 5.39 -6.40
N VAL A 176 2.16 6.52 -7.03
CA VAL A 176 2.52 7.76 -6.32
C VAL A 176 1.40 8.19 -5.38
N HIS A 177 0.14 8.21 -5.82
CA HIS A 177 -1.00 8.54 -4.95
C HIS A 177 -1.22 7.52 -3.81
N ILE A 178 -0.87 6.25 -4.02
CA ILE A 178 -0.85 5.27 -2.91
C ILE A 178 0.22 5.66 -1.89
N LEU A 179 1.44 5.94 -2.34
CA LEU A 179 2.54 6.32 -1.45
C LEU A 179 2.26 7.63 -0.71
N GLU A 180 1.60 8.57 -1.38
CA GLU A 180 1.09 9.81 -0.79
C GLU A 180 0.05 9.50 0.31
N ALA A 181 -0.96 8.68 0.02
CA ALA A 181 -1.97 8.28 0.99
C ALA A 181 -1.40 7.50 2.19
N LEU A 182 -0.24 6.83 2.01
CA LEU A 182 0.49 6.16 3.09
C LEU A 182 1.39 7.11 3.90
N GLY A 183 1.59 8.34 3.39
CA GLY A 183 2.40 9.40 3.99
C GLY A 183 3.90 9.28 3.72
N LEU A 184 4.28 8.57 2.66
CA LEU A 184 5.67 8.37 2.21
C LEU A 184 6.11 9.49 1.24
N LEU A 185 5.20 9.90 0.36
CA LEU A 185 5.40 10.98 -0.61
C LEU A 185 4.40 12.11 -0.37
N GLU A 186 4.66 13.27 -0.98
CA GLU A 186 3.69 14.34 -1.20
C GLU A 186 3.82 14.85 -2.63
N THR A 187 2.71 15.26 -3.24
CA THR A 187 2.72 15.91 -4.55
C THR A 187 2.21 17.35 -4.47
N HIS A 188 2.82 18.25 -5.24
CA HIS A 188 2.42 19.66 -5.32
C HIS A 188 2.48 20.12 -6.78
N TRP A 189 1.49 20.91 -7.18
CA TRP A 189 1.50 21.56 -8.49
C TRP A 189 2.30 22.87 -8.44
N ASP A 190 3.36 22.97 -9.24
CA ASP A 190 4.10 24.22 -9.43
C ASP A 190 3.45 25.02 -10.56
N GLU A 191 2.64 26.02 -10.20
CA GLU A 191 1.96 26.89 -11.17
C GLU A 191 2.92 27.67 -12.09
N ALA A 192 4.14 27.97 -11.63
CA ALA A 192 5.10 28.74 -12.41
C ALA A 192 5.80 27.88 -13.47
N ALA A 193 6.08 26.61 -13.13
CA ALA A 193 6.65 25.63 -14.05
C ALA A 193 5.59 24.90 -14.89
N LEU A 194 4.33 24.92 -14.44
CA LEU A 194 3.23 24.08 -14.96
C LEU A 194 3.57 22.58 -14.89
N GLU A 195 4.14 22.17 -13.77
CA GLU A 195 4.62 20.80 -13.54
C GLU A 195 4.20 20.30 -12.15
N GLU A 196 3.83 19.02 -12.05
CA GLU A 196 3.62 18.36 -10.77
C GLU A 196 4.96 17.86 -10.22
N ARG A 197 5.24 18.18 -8.96
CA ARG A 197 6.43 17.75 -8.23
C ARG A 197 6.11 16.72 -7.17
N VAL A 198 6.99 15.75 -7.03
CA VAL A 198 6.90 14.64 -6.07
C VAL A 198 8.04 14.75 -5.06
N TYR A 199 7.67 14.83 -3.78
CA TYR A 199 8.58 14.98 -2.66
C TYR A 199 8.59 13.72 -1.79
N MET A 200 9.77 13.20 -1.49
CA MET A 200 9.88 12.12 -0.50
C MET A 200 9.93 12.67 0.91
N VAL A 201 8.87 12.43 1.68
CA VAL A 201 8.72 12.98 3.03
C VAL A 201 9.05 11.97 4.13
N ARG A 202 8.89 10.67 3.87
CA ARG A 202 9.24 9.59 4.81
C ARG A 202 9.89 8.42 4.09
N ASP A 203 10.81 7.76 4.77
CA ASP A 203 11.35 6.48 4.35
C ASP A 203 10.69 5.34 5.12
N LEU A 204 10.79 4.12 4.60
CA LEU A 204 10.13 2.94 5.13
C LEU A 204 11.14 1.95 5.69
N LEU A 205 11.06 1.67 6.99
CA LEU A 205 11.90 0.68 7.65
C LEU A 205 11.08 -0.51 8.12
N TYR A 206 11.40 -1.68 7.58
CA TYR A 206 10.98 -2.96 8.11
C TYR A 206 12.02 -3.47 9.09
N TYR A 207 11.58 -3.92 10.27
CA TYR A 207 12.48 -4.47 11.27
C TYR A 207 11.75 -5.49 12.14
N ARG A 208 12.52 -6.21 12.95
CA ARG A 208 12.00 -7.20 13.90
C ARG A 208 12.24 -6.72 15.31
N LYS A 209 11.18 -6.65 16.11
CA LYS A 209 11.25 -6.22 17.50
C LYS A 209 11.01 -7.38 18.46
N LYS A 210 11.38 -7.12 19.72
CA LYS A 210 11.09 -7.99 20.84
C LYS A 210 9.56 -8.13 21.00
N PRO A 211 9.00 -9.35 21.09
CA PRO A 211 7.58 -9.54 21.37
C PRO A 211 7.16 -8.87 22.68
N GLU A 212 5.92 -8.40 22.75
CA GLU A 212 5.40 -7.76 23.97
C GLU A 212 5.31 -8.77 25.12
N GLN A 213 4.95 -10.02 24.81
CA GLN A 213 4.83 -11.15 25.75
C GLN A 213 6.17 -11.81 26.08
N TYR A 214 7.30 -11.14 25.84
CA TYR A 214 8.61 -11.76 25.97
C TYR A 214 8.84 -12.43 27.32
N LYS A 215 8.40 -11.77 28.41
CA LYS A 215 8.63 -12.28 29.78
C LYS A 215 7.83 -13.55 30.02
N GLU A 216 6.58 -13.55 29.62
CA GLU A 216 5.64 -14.66 29.74
C GLU A 216 6.14 -15.86 28.91
N ILE A 217 6.64 -15.61 27.70
CA ILE A 217 7.23 -16.65 26.86
C ILE A 217 8.51 -17.19 27.51
N ALA A 218 9.37 -16.33 28.06
CA ALA A 218 10.62 -16.74 28.70
C ALA A 218 10.41 -17.61 29.95
N GLU A 219 9.37 -17.31 30.73
CA GLU A 219 8.98 -18.12 31.90
C GLU A 219 8.42 -19.49 31.48
N PHE A 220 7.70 -19.54 30.36
CA PHE A 220 7.04 -20.76 29.90
C PHE A 220 7.94 -21.69 29.08
N ILE A 221 8.81 -21.14 28.22
CA ILE A 221 9.65 -21.89 27.28
C ILE A 221 11.10 -21.95 27.78
N PRO A 222 11.59 -23.12 28.24
CA PRO A 222 12.96 -23.27 28.70
C PRO A 222 13.99 -22.89 27.63
N GLY A 223 14.95 -22.04 28.00
CA GLY A 223 16.03 -21.59 27.11
C GLY A 223 15.61 -20.54 26.08
N TYR A 224 14.39 -19.99 26.16
CA TYR A 224 13.92 -18.96 25.23
C TYR A 224 14.80 -17.70 25.24
N GLU A 225 15.22 -17.22 26.41
CA GLU A 225 16.06 -16.02 26.50
C GLU A 225 17.39 -16.18 25.75
N GLU A 226 18.04 -17.34 25.90
CA GLU A 226 19.27 -17.66 25.19
C GLU A 226 19.06 -17.72 23.67
N ARG A 227 17.96 -18.33 23.22
CA ARG A 227 17.58 -18.39 21.80
C ARG A 227 17.32 -16.99 21.24
N PHE A 228 16.59 -16.16 21.96
CA PHE A 228 16.29 -14.79 21.54
C PHE A 228 17.54 -13.90 21.51
N ASN A 229 18.43 -14.01 22.49
CA ASN A 229 19.70 -13.28 22.50
C ASN A 229 20.59 -13.72 21.32
N SER A 230 20.67 -15.03 21.07
CA SER A 230 21.38 -15.57 19.91
C SER A 230 20.80 -15.06 18.59
N PHE A 231 19.46 -14.97 18.50
CA PHE A 231 18.77 -14.37 17.37
C PHE A 231 19.15 -12.89 17.19
N ILE A 232 19.12 -12.07 18.25
CA ILE A 232 19.48 -10.64 18.17
C ILE A 232 20.91 -10.46 17.70
N GLU A 233 21.86 -11.21 18.28
CA GLU A 233 23.27 -11.10 17.92
C GLU A 233 23.48 -11.40 16.43
N LYS A 234 22.85 -12.47 15.93
CA LYS A 234 22.87 -12.82 14.51
C LYS A 234 22.19 -11.75 13.66
N TYR A 235 21.03 -11.27 14.07
CA TYR A 235 20.25 -10.26 13.36
C TYR A 235 21.04 -8.95 13.16
N LYS A 236 21.74 -8.51 14.21
CA LYS A 236 22.60 -7.32 14.16
C LYS A 236 23.87 -7.54 13.35
N ARG A 237 24.59 -8.65 13.61
CA ARG A 237 25.85 -8.96 12.94
C ARG A 237 25.67 -9.10 11.44
N ASP A 238 24.64 -9.80 11.02
CA ASP A 238 24.36 -10.09 9.62
C ASP A 238 23.58 -8.94 8.94
N MET A 239 23.24 -7.85 9.66
CA MET A 239 22.46 -6.71 9.18
C MET A 239 21.13 -7.10 8.49
N ARG A 240 20.45 -8.14 9.00
CA ARG A 240 19.24 -8.73 8.38
C ARG A 240 18.07 -7.76 8.21
N TRP A 241 18.05 -6.65 8.94
CA TRP A 241 17.06 -5.58 8.76
C TRP A 241 17.09 -4.98 7.34
N LYS A 242 18.22 -5.07 6.63
CA LYS A 242 18.30 -4.65 5.22
C LYS A 242 17.49 -5.55 4.30
N ASP A 243 17.51 -6.85 4.58
CA ASP A 243 16.79 -7.86 3.79
C ASP A 243 15.29 -7.90 4.15
N ASP A 244 14.93 -7.46 5.36
CA ASP A 244 13.55 -7.46 5.83
C ASP A 244 12.62 -6.59 4.96
N LYS A 245 13.16 -5.57 4.29
CA LYS A 245 12.39 -4.75 3.32
C LYS A 245 11.89 -5.58 2.13
N GLU A 246 12.67 -6.57 1.69
CA GLU A 246 12.30 -7.45 0.57
C GLU A 246 11.48 -8.66 1.05
N VAL A 247 11.82 -9.17 2.23
CA VAL A 247 11.27 -10.43 2.75
C VAL A 247 9.91 -10.25 3.42
N LEU A 248 9.78 -9.28 4.32
CA LEU A 248 8.61 -9.18 5.20
C LEU A 248 7.34 -8.84 4.42
N PRO A 249 7.31 -7.92 3.43
CA PRO A 249 6.07 -7.65 2.68
C PRO A 249 5.48 -8.90 2.03
N GLY A 250 6.31 -9.70 1.38
CA GLY A 250 5.90 -10.93 0.71
C GLY A 250 5.47 -12.05 1.67
N LEU A 251 5.96 -12.03 2.91
CA LEU A 251 5.56 -12.99 3.96
C LEU A 251 4.24 -12.57 4.63
N LEU A 252 4.16 -11.32 5.08
CA LEU A 252 3.06 -10.78 5.86
C LEU A 252 1.74 -10.69 5.08
N THR A 253 1.82 -10.61 3.75
CA THR A 253 0.65 -10.53 2.86
C THR A 253 0.15 -11.89 2.36
N ARG A 254 0.75 -12.99 2.84
CA ARG A 254 0.26 -14.34 2.52
C ARG A 254 -1.06 -14.62 3.25
N PRO A 255 -2.03 -15.28 2.59
CA PRO A 255 -3.32 -15.59 3.20
C PRO A 255 -3.18 -16.31 4.56
N GLY A 256 -3.83 -15.75 5.58
CA GLY A 256 -3.89 -16.28 6.94
C GLY A 256 -2.58 -16.22 7.75
N ILE A 257 -1.48 -15.67 7.21
CA ILE A 257 -0.30 -15.36 8.04
C ILE A 257 -0.63 -14.28 9.07
N TYR A 258 -1.46 -13.30 8.69
CA TYR A 258 -1.95 -12.26 9.60
C TYR A 258 -2.66 -12.85 10.82
N ASP A 259 -3.63 -13.76 10.60
CA ASP A 259 -4.39 -14.38 11.70
C ASP A 259 -3.48 -15.16 12.66
N VAL A 260 -2.42 -15.77 12.13
CA VAL A 260 -1.41 -16.48 12.93
C VAL A 260 -0.55 -15.51 13.74
N LEU A 261 -0.09 -14.42 13.12
CA LEU A 261 0.70 -13.39 13.81
C LEU A 261 -0.12 -12.66 14.88
N GLU A 262 -1.36 -12.29 14.59
CA GLU A 262 -2.27 -11.68 15.57
C GLU A 262 -2.48 -12.60 16.77
N ARG A 263 -2.60 -13.92 16.53
CA ARG A 263 -2.69 -14.89 17.63
C ARG A 263 -1.39 -14.96 18.45
N PHE A 264 -0.22 -14.97 17.80
CA PHE A 264 1.06 -14.90 18.48
C PHE A 264 1.22 -13.61 19.29
N GLU A 265 0.79 -12.47 18.75
CA GLU A 265 0.79 -11.17 19.43
C GLU A 265 -0.14 -11.12 20.62
N ARG A 266 -1.16 -11.96 20.69
CA ARG A 266 -2.06 -12.03 21.86
C ARG A 266 -1.59 -13.04 22.90
N GLU A 267 -1.19 -14.23 22.46
CA GLU A 267 -0.96 -15.39 23.34
C GLU A 267 0.52 -15.62 23.66
N GLY A 268 1.43 -15.22 22.78
CA GLY A 268 2.88 -15.45 22.90
C GLY A 268 3.30 -16.91 22.71
N VAL A 269 2.62 -17.84 23.37
CA VAL A 269 2.82 -19.30 23.27
C VAL A 269 1.50 -19.97 22.90
N ILE A 270 1.53 -20.89 21.94
CA ILE A 270 0.35 -21.56 21.39
C ILE A 270 0.59 -23.07 21.40
N SER A 271 -0.32 -23.83 22.01
CA SER A 271 -0.24 -25.28 22.06
C SER A 271 -0.50 -25.91 20.69
N ARG A 272 0.31 -26.91 20.31
CA ARG A 272 0.14 -27.69 19.08
C ARG A 272 -1.15 -28.50 19.07
N SER A 273 -1.68 -28.89 20.24
CA SER A 273 -2.94 -29.63 20.32
C SER A 273 -4.18 -28.77 20.05
N GLU A 274 -4.04 -27.44 20.09
CA GLU A 274 -5.14 -26.48 19.99
C GLU A 274 -5.26 -25.82 18.62
N VAL A 275 -4.39 -26.19 17.68
CA VAL A 275 -4.30 -25.57 16.35
C VAL A 275 -4.63 -26.57 15.25
N THR A 276 -5.22 -26.07 14.18
CA THR A 276 -5.46 -26.85 12.96
C THR A 276 -4.14 -27.08 12.22
N GLU A 277 -4.08 -28.09 11.33
CA GLU A 277 -2.89 -28.32 10.50
C GLU A 277 -2.60 -27.11 9.59
N ASP A 278 -3.65 -26.40 9.15
CA ASP A 278 -3.51 -25.18 8.37
C ASP A 278 -2.79 -24.07 9.16
N PHE A 279 -3.15 -23.88 10.43
CA PHE A 279 -2.43 -22.96 11.32
C PHE A 279 -0.99 -23.43 11.55
N ALA A 280 -0.79 -24.72 11.85
CA ALA A 280 0.54 -25.27 12.13
C ALA A 280 1.48 -25.12 10.92
N SER A 281 0.99 -25.35 9.71
CA SER A 281 1.73 -25.13 8.46
C SER A 281 2.18 -23.67 8.30
N LYS A 282 1.30 -22.71 8.58
CA LYS A 282 1.63 -21.28 8.55
C LYS A 282 2.59 -20.86 9.67
N ALA A 283 2.42 -21.41 10.87
CA ALA A 283 3.35 -21.19 11.98
C ALA A 283 4.76 -21.70 11.65
N ARG A 284 4.89 -22.87 11.01
CA ARG A 284 6.19 -23.39 10.54
C ARG A 284 6.85 -22.49 9.50
N GLN A 285 6.09 -21.86 8.60
CA GLN A 285 6.65 -20.82 7.72
C GLN A 285 7.24 -19.67 8.56
N LEU A 286 6.54 -19.20 9.59
CA LEU A 286 7.09 -18.16 10.49
C LEU A 286 8.34 -18.63 11.26
N VAL A 287 8.47 -19.93 11.55
CA VAL A 287 9.69 -20.52 12.13
C VAL A 287 10.86 -20.44 11.15
N GLU A 288 10.67 -20.81 9.88
CA GLU A 288 11.70 -20.70 8.83
C GLU A 288 12.22 -19.25 8.71
N TRP A 289 11.31 -18.29 8.84
CA TRP A 289 11.63 -16.86 8.81
C TRP A 289 12.11 -16.32 10.15
N GLN A 290 12.26 -17.13 11.19
CA GLN A 290 12.70 -16.71 12.54
C GLN A 290 11.81 -15.62 13.16
N LEU A 291 10.51 -15.63 12.87
CA LEU A 291 9.50 -14.83 13.57
C LEU A 291 8.84 -15.64 14.69
N ALA A 292 8.76 -16.96 14.52
CA ALA A 292 8.34 -17.90 15.55
C ALA A 292 9.46 -18.90 15.87
N GLY A 293 9.27 -19.66 16.94
CA GLY A 293 10.02 -20.87 17.22
C GLY A 293 9.08 -22.01 17.58
N GLU A 294 9.63 -23.22 17.61
CA GLU A 294 8.88 -24.42 17.95
C GLU A 294 9.60 -25.31 18.97
N THR A 295 8.79 -26.07 19.68
CA THR A 295 9.13 -27.19 20.57
C THR A 295 8.25 -28.38 20.19
N ASP A 296 8.38 -29.50 20.88
CA ASP A 296 7.54 -30.68 20.61
C ASP A 296 6.05 -30.38 20.80
N ASP A 297 5.71 -29.59 21.83
CA ASP A 297 4.34 -29.34 22.26
C ASP A 297 3.80 -27.94 21.90
N TYR A 298 4.68 -26.96 21.67
CA TYR A 298 4.30 -25.56 21.51
C TYR A 298 4.96 -24.88 20.33
N PHE A 299 4.23 -23.93 19.74
CA PHE A 299 4.81 -22.81 19.00
C PHE A 299 4.93 -21.59 19.92
N TYR A 300 5.97 -20.78 19.73
CA TYR A 300 6.16 -19.56 20.52
C TYR A 300 6.64 -18.40 19.66
N TYR A 301 6.29 -17.18 20.05
CA TYR A 301 6.64 -15.97 19.31
C TYR A 301 8.10 -15.60 19.56
N LEU A 302 8.92 -15.56 18.52
CA LEU A 302 10.35 -15.25 18.65
C LEU A 302 10.61 -13.76 18.42
N ALA A 303 10.09 -13.22 17.32
CA ALA A 303 10.33 -11.84 16.95
C ALA A 303 9.11 -11.28 16.22
N ALA A 304 8.67 -10.09 16.66
CA ALA A 304 7.54 -9.42 16.06
C ALA A 304 7.99 -8.61 14.84
N PRO A 305 7.45 -8.88 13.64
CA PRO A 305 7.70 -8.01 12.49
C PRO A 305 7.05 -6.65 12.76
N SER A 306 7.77 -5.59 12.44
CA SER A 306 7.32 -4.23 12.67
C SER A 306 7.77 -3.32 11.53
N LEU A 307 7.09 -2.19 11.43
CA LEU A 307 7.25 -1.23 10.37
C LEU A 307 7.19 0.17 10.97
N GLU A 308 8.15 1.00 10.58
CA GLU A 308 8.19 2.40 10.96
C GLU A 308 8.41 3.28 9.75
N LEU A 309 7.73 4.42 9.75
CA LEU A 309 8.02 5.51 8.84
C LEU A 309 9.05 6.42 9.51
N ILE A 310 10.20 6.59 8.86
CA ILE A 310 11.33 7.29 9.44
C ILE A 310 11.66 8.57 8.67
N PHE A 311 12.32 9.48 9.37
CA PHE A 311 12.82 10.71 8.77
C PHE A 311 13.88 10.42 7.68
N PRO A 312 13.73 10.92 6.44
CA PRO A 312 14.55 10.53 5.29
C PRO A 312 15.90 11.26 5.28
N LYS A 313 16.68 11.11 6.36
CA LYS A 313 17.95 11.81 6.60
C LYS A 313 18.97 11.63 5.47
N TYR A 314 19.05 10.42 4.93
CA TYR A 314 19.97 10.10 3.83
C TYR A 314 19.53 10.77 2.52
N THR A 315 18.23 10.81 2.26
CA THR A 315 17.65 11.48 1.09
C THR A 315 17.92 12.99 1.13
N ILE A 316 17.73 13.65 2.28
CA ILE A 316 18.07 15.08 2.45
C ILE A 316 19.56 15.32 2.13
N SER A 317 20.44 14.44 2.59
CA SER A 317 21.87 14.57 2.32
C SER A 317 22.20 14.47 0.83
N ARG A 318 21.44 13.65 0.08
CA ARG A 318 21.55 13.54 -1.38
C ARG A 318 20.99 14.78 -2.09
N VAL A 319 19.83 15.29 -1.69
CA VAL A 319 19.26 16.54 -2.22
C VAL A 319 20.26 17.70 -2.06
N LEU A 320 20.87 17.84 -0.88
CA LEU A 320 21.91 18.84 -0.64
C LEU A 320 23.20 18.61 -1.44
N ALA A 321 23.50 17.37 -1.85
CA ALA A 321 24.61 17.09 -2.76
C ALA A 321 24.26 17.55 -4.18
N ARG A 322 23.09 17.15 -4.70
CA ARG A 322 22.57 17.57 -6.02
C ARG A 322 22.56 19.09 -6.18
N ALA A 323 22.16 19.82 -5.14
CA ALA A 323 22.17 21.29 -5.15
C ALA A 323 23.58 21.90 -5.15
N ARG A 324 24.56 21.23 -4.54
CA ARG A 324 25.98 21.65 -4.61
C ARG A 324 26.60 21.38 -5.97
N ASP A 325 26.11 20.35 -6.65
CA ASP A 325 26.52 19.95 -7.99
C ASP A 325 25.71 20.70 -9.09
N GLU A 326 24.91 21.69 -8.70
CA GLU A 326 24.07 22.53 -9.58
C GLU A 326 23.02 21.75 -10.40
N GLU A 327 22.69 20.53 -9.99
CA GLU A 327 21.63 19.71 -10.63
C GLU A 327 20.22 20.21 -10.28
N ILE A 328 20.07 20.85 -9.13
CA ILE A 328 18.82 21.48 -8.66
C ILE A 328 19.13 22.85 -8.06
N THR A 329 18.14 23.73 -8.09
CA THR A 329 18.23 25.09 -7.57
C THR A 329 18.12 25.14 -6.05
N LYS A 330 18.62 26.23 -5.46
CA LYS A 330 18.45 26.50 -4.02
C LYS A 330 16.99 26.63 -3.61
N ASN A 331 16.13 27.14 -4.50
CA ASN A 331 14.71 27.32 -4.20
C ASN A 331 14.01 25.97 -4.07
N GLU A 332 14.29 25.03 -4.98
CA GLU A 332 13.79 23.65 -4.90
C GLU A 332 14.20 22.94 -3.61
N VAL A 333 15.43 23.16 -3.13
CA VAL A 333 15.88 22.64 -1.83
C VAL A 333 15.07 23.24 -0.68
N ILE A 334 14.85 24.55 -0.69
CA ILE A 334 14.08 25.24 0.36
C ILE A 334 12.64 24.73 0.38
N GLU A 335 12.04 24.58 -0.80
CA GLU A 335 10.71 24.02 -0.97
C GLU A 335 10.64 22.60 -0.40
N TYR A 336 11.54 21.71 -0.80
CA TYR A 336 11.60 20.35 -0.24
C TYR A 336 11.72 20.32 1.28
N LEU A 337 12.56 21.18 1.87
CA LEU A 337 12.72 21.26 3.32
C LEU A 337 11.48 21.83 4.02
N ASN A 338 10.73 22.72 3.37
CA ASN A 338 9.45 23.22 3.87
C ASN A 338 8.37 22.14 3.80
N THR A 339 8.26 21.42 2.69
CA THR A 339 7.37 20.27 2.55
C THR A 339 7.65 19.25 3.66
N LEU A 340 8.92 18.85 3.84
CA LEU A 340 9.35 17.99 4.94
C LEU A 340 8.98 18.53 6.33
N LYS A 341 8.99 19.85 6.53
CA LYS A 341 8.61 20.43 7.81
C LYS A 341 7.10 20.32 8.01
N GLU A 342 6.31 20.62 6.99
CA GLU A 342 4.85 20.57 7.02
C GLU A 342 4.34 19.15 7.24
N SER A 343 4.96 18.13 6.62
CA SER A 343 4.53 16.75 6.79
C SER A 343 4.68 16.23 8.23
N TYR A 344 5.53 16.82 9.07
CA TYR A 344 5.85 16.34 10.44
C TYR A 344 5.25 17.21 11.55
N LEU A 345 4.58 18.31 11.21
CA LEU A 345 3.82 19.14 12.13
C LEU A 345 2.36 18.72 12.12
#